data_AF-A0A964ETQ7-F1
#
_entry.id   AF-A0A964ETQ7-F1
#
_cell.length_a   1.000
_cell.length_b   1.000
_cell.length_c   1.000
_cell.angle_alpha   90.00
_cell.angle_beta   90.00
_cell.angle_gamma   90.00
#
_symmetry.space_group_name_H-M   'P 1'
#
loop_
_entity.id
_entity.type
_entity.pdbx_description
1 polymer ?
#
loop_
_entity_poly.entity_id
_entity_poly.type
_entity_poly.pdbx_seq_one_letter_code
_entity_poly.pdbx_strand_id
1 'polypeptide(L)'
;MADAPSRTAWDRLWFGRDEGGRGAVVRLGFFLLLALDSWEQVEHAARYGAGHFNVSHFPALDGLLMVPQASWVLVLFLMQAFLAFQIAFGVAVRSSLTLLTLAFGYTYFTSQLNSYQHHYLVFMLLLICTGAVWLERSSGREALPSWSLQLMRAQLSVMYGWAAVAKLDGLWISGETLSLQITPAWAKEWIASAGQALGVETLSVYAAMSVVVIAVELLLAVGWMTPRMWWLICLIGVPFHLSIELLEFKIGRFSFFMVMLYALVLPDGLIAALDRLRDRVSAAWPRVLDDRPHMATRVIGAALVVVMLWLLPFAESRWFALLAGASVLLSGGGRLSLGLRVVAAGSLLVASGTGETARDYYRYMGGDARRRGEVETGIFAYTQVTRIDPAYHSGWVRLGDLHRRDGDDAEAIRCYERARALEPNDVTTLRRLVEVLTDTGQQDLAQEHARALLRVSPDDPVARRALGQR
;
A
#
# COMPACT_ATOMS: atom_id res chain seq x y z
N MET A 1 43.09 -32.72 -17.28
CA MET A 1 42.03 -31.71 -17.09
C MET A 1 41.64 -31.24 -18.47
N ALA A 2 40.49 -31.66 -18.98
CA ALA A 2 39.99 -31.18 -20.26
C ALA A 2 39.47 -29.75 -20.06
N ASP A 3 39.97 -28.80 -20.85
CA ASP A 3 39.46 -27.44 -20.89
C ASP A 3 37.95 -27.47 -21.13
N ALA A 4 37.17 -26.91 -20.20
CA ALA A 4 35.75 -26.73 -20.39
C ALA A 4 35.54 -25.82 -21.61
N PRO A 5 34.63 -26.15 -22.55
CA PRO A 5 34.41 -25.34 -23.74
C PRO A 5 34.08 -23.90 -23.33
N SER A 6 34.70 -22.94 -24.03
CA SER A 6 34.46 -21.51 -23.80
C SER A 6 32.97 -21.23 -23.97
N ARG A 7 32.28 -21.00 -22.84
CA ARG A 7 30.84 -20.71 -22.81
C ARG A 7 30.53 -19.61 -23.82
N THR A 8 29.51 -19.79 -24.66
CA THR A 8 29.13 -18.78 -25.66
C THR A 8 28.74 -17.45 -25.00
N ALA A 9 28.69 -16.35 -25.75
CA ALA A 9 28.20 -15.08 -25.19
C ALA A 9 26.77 -15.21 -24.63
N TRP A 10 25.94 -16.06 -25.24
CA TRP A 10 24.60 -16.42 -24.77
C TRP A 10 24.64 -17.21 -23.46
N ASP A 11 25.52 -18.20 -23.35
CA ASP A 11 25.67 -18.99 -22.12
C ASP A 11 26.23 -18.16 -20.97
N ARG A 12 27.11 -17.19 -21.25
CA ARG A 12 27.59 -16.23 -20.25
C ARG A 12 26.48 -15.26 -19.82
N LEU A 13 25.62 -14.83 -20.75
CA LEU A 13 24.53 -13.90 -20.47
C LEU A 13 23.45 -14.52 -19.58
N TRP A 14 23.08 -15.78 -19.82
CA TRP A 14 22.01 -16.46 -19.09
C TRP A 14 22.52 -17.31 -17.93
N PHE A 15 23.67 -17.97 -18.07
CA PHE A 15 24.15 -18.94 -17.09
C PHE A 15 25.50 -18.54 -16.45
N GLY A 16 25.94 -17.30 -16.69
CA GLY A 16 27.05 -16.66 -15.98
C GLY A 16 26.74 -16.42 -14.50
N ARG A 17 27.77 -16.02 -13.75
CA ARG A 17 27.65 -15.57 -12.37
C ARG A 17 28.02 -14.10 -12.30
N ASP A 18 27.23 -13.35 -11.55
CA ASP A 18 27.52 -11.96 -11.22
C ASP A 18 28.20 -11.93 -9.84
N GLU A 19 29.48 -11.57 -9.80
CA GLU A 19 30.31 -11.55 -8.57
C GLU A 19 30.12 -10.28 -7.72
N GLY A 20 29.23 -9.35 -8.12
CA GLY A 20 29.06 -8.05 -7.47
C GLY A 20 28.05 -8.00 -6.30
N GLY A 21 28.25 -7.03 -5.39
CA GLY A 21 27.34 -6.73 -4.26
C GLY A 21 25.95 -6.17 -4.65
N ARG A 22 25.60 -6.19 -5.94
CA ARG A 22 24.31 -5.73 -6.49
C ARG A 22 23.13 -6.42 -5.81
N GLY A 23 23.25 -7.73 -5.58
CA GLY A 23 22.25 -8.50 -4.84
C GLY A 23 22.04 -8.02 -3.41
N ALA A 24 23.09 -7.54 -2.72
CA ALA A 24 22.98 -7.02 -1.37
C ALA A 24 22.31 -5.64 -1.33
N VAL A 25 22.65 -4.75 -2.27
CA VAL A 25 22.01 -3.42 -2.41
C VAL A 25 20.52 -3.57 -2.69
N VAL A 26 20.18 -4.41 -3.67
CA VAL A 26 18.77 -4.70 -4.00
C VAL A 26 18.08 -5.38 -2.83
N ARG A 27 18.71 -6.38 -2.18
CA ARG A 27 18.11 -7.07 -1.03
C ARG A 27 17.80 -6.09 0.11
N LEU A 28 18.74 -5.24 0.48
CA LEU A 28 18.52 -4.28 1.57
C LEU A 28 17.44 -3.27 1.19
N GLY A 29 17.59 -2.60 0.04
CA GLY A 29 16.70 -1.52 -0.35
C GLY A 29 15.29 -1.97 -0.74
N PHE A 30 15.18 -2.98 -1.62
CA PHE A 30 13.88 -3.49 -2.10
C PHE A 30 13.05 -4.07 -0.96
N PHE A 31 13.65 -4.89 -0.09
CA PHE A 31 12.89 -5.53 0.97
C PHE A 31 12.63 -4.62 2.18
N LEU A 32 13.45 -3.59 2.43
CA LEU A 32 13.06 -2.52 3.36
C LEU A 32 11.86 -1.73 2.84
N LEU A 33 11.87 -1.38 1.55
CA LEU A 33 10.75 -0.68 0.94
C LEU A 33 9.49 -1.55 0.94
N LEU A 34 9.61 -2.85 0.64
CA LEU A 34 8.50 -3.80 0.73
C LEU A 34 8.00 -3.99 2.16
N ALA A 35 8.90 -3.98 3.16
CA ALA A 35 8.50 -4.03 4.56
C ALA A 35 7.65 -2.81 4.95
N LEU A 36 8.08 -1.62 4.52
CA LEU A 36 7.33 -0.38 4.73
C LEU A 36 6.00 -0.41 3.96
N ASP A 37 5.99 -0.89 2.72
CA ASP A 37 4.82 -1.01 1.85
C ASP A 37 3.75 -1.90 2.48
N SER A 38 4.12 -3.13 2.86
CA SER A 38 3.23 -4.05 3.57
C SER A 38 2.74 -3.49 4.90
N TRP A 39 3.54 -2.68 5.60
CA TRP A 39 3.11 -2.04 6.83
C TRP A 39 2.02 -0.99 6.61
N GLU A 40 2.14 -0.14 5.58
CA GLU A 40 1.07 0.83 5.26
C GLU A 40 -0.23 0.13 4.82
N GLN A 41 -0.15 -1.07 4.25
CA GLN A 41 -1.36 -1.83 3.91
C GLN A 41 -2.14 -2.30 5.15
N VAL A 42 -1.57 -2.27 6.36
CA VAL A 42 -2.25 -2.67 7.61
C VAL A 42 -3.54 -1.86 7.84
N GLU A 43 -3.51 -0.55 7.60
CA GLU A 43 -4.71 0.30 7.78
C GLU A 43 -5.84 -0.08 6.81
N HIS A 44 -5.48 -0.71 5.69
CA HIS A 44 -6.41 -1.14 4.65
C HIS A 44 -7.04 -2.51 4.96
N ALA A 45 -6.47 -3.28 5.89
CA ALA A 45 -6.94 -4.64 6.22
C ALA A 45 -8.42 -4.68 6.61
N ALA A 46 -8.89 -3.64 7.30
CA ALA A 46 -10.28 -3.46 7.71
C ALA A 46 -11.30 -3.50 6.56
N ARG A 47 -10.88 -3.18 5.32
CA ARG A 47 -11.74 -3.19 4.13
C ARG A 47 -12.04 -4.61 3.63
N TYR A 48 -11.19 -5.57 3.97
CA TYR A 48 -11.27 -6.93 3.45
C TYR A 48 -12.36 -7.73 4.17
N GLY A 49 -13.18 -8.43 3.39
CA GLY A 49 -14.30 -9.24 3.89
C GLY A 49 -15.62 -8.48 3.98
N ALA A 50 -15.60 -7.15 3.89
CA ALA A 50 -16.81 -6.37 3.67
C ALA A 50 -17.28 -6.51 2.21
N GLY A 51 -18.58 -6.65 1.96
CA GLY A 51 -19.09 -6.57 0.59
C GLY A 51 -19.30 -7.88 -0.14
N HIS A 52 -18.72 -9.00 0.31
CA HIS A 52 -18.29 -10.07 -0.62
C HIS A 52 -17.39 -9.49 -1.74
N PHE A 53 -16.79 -8.31 -1.51
CA PHE A 53 -16.05 -7.56 -2.52
C PHE A 53 -14.64 -8.14 -2.76
N ASN A 54 -14.23 -9.04 -1.89
CA ASN A 54 -13.06 -9.88 -2.10
C ASN A 54 -13.43 -11.01 -3.07
N VAL A 55 -13.35 -10.69 -4.35
CA VAL A 55 -13.38 -11.67 -5.43
C VAL A 55 -11.93 -11.96 -5.80
N SER A 56 -11.62 -13.22 -6.12
CA SER A 56 -10.30 -13.50 -6.64
C SER A 56 -10.09 -12.79 -7.98
N HIS A 57 -8.84 -12.50 -8.34
CA HIS A 57 -8.55 -11.94 -9.67
C HIS A 57 -8.91 -12.92 -10.80
N PHE A 58 -8.97 -14.21 -10.49
CA PHE A 58 -9.21 -15.28 -11.46
C PHE A 58 -10.34 -16.17 -10.96
N PRO A 59 -11.52 -16.18 -11.60
CA PRO A 59 -12.68 -16.96 -11.13
C PRO A 59 -12.38 -18.43 -10.81
N ALA A 60 -11.42 -19.04 -11.53
CA ALA A 60 -10.96 -20.40 -11.29
C ALA A 60 -10.35 -20.63 -9.88
N LEU A 61 -9.95 -19.55 -9.18
CA LEU A 61 -9.36 -19.59 -7.86
C LEU A 61 -10.37 -19.32 -6.74
N ASP A 62 -11.63 -18.97 -7.03
CA ASP A 62 -12.63 -18.62 -6.01
C ASP A 62 -12.89 -19.77 -5.01
N GLY A 63 -12.76 -21.03 -5.45
CA GLY A 63 -12.89 -22.20 -4.56
C GLY A 63 -11.61 -22.57 -3.80
N LEU A 64 -10.45 -22.09 -4.24
CA LEU A 64 -9.15 -22.35 -3.62
C LEU A 64 -8.75 -21.25 -2.62
N LEU A 65 -9.12 -20.01 -2.95
CA LEU A 65 -8.77 -18.81 -2.22
C LEU A 65 -9.97 -18.36 -1.40
N MET A 66 -10.01 -18.75 -0.13
CA MET A 66 -11.05 -18.32 0.79
C MET A 66 -11.09 -16.78 0.87
N VAL A 67 -12.30 -16.21 0.81
CA VAL A 67 -12.51 -14.77 1.01
C VAL A 67 -11.88 -14.34 2.34
N PRO A 68 -10.82 -13.53 2.31
CA PRO A 68 -10.07 -13.30 3.52
C PRO A 68 -10.81 -12.29 4.40
N GLN A 69 -11.01 -12.65 5.67
CA GLN A 69 -11.57 -11.75 6.69
C GLN A 69 -10.54 -10.67 7.05
N ALA A 70 -11.01 -9.50 7.51
CA ALA A 70 -10.13 -8.39 7.87
C ALA A 70 -9.00 -8.78 8.86
N SER A 71 -9.33 -9.58 9.89
CA SER A 71 -8.35 -10.07 10.87
C SER A 71 -7.28 -10.96 10.23
N TRP A 72 -7.64 -11.76 9.23
CA TRP A 72 -6.72 -12.61 8.50
C TRP A 72 -5.79 -11.79 7.60
N VAL A 73 -6.33 -10.80 6.89
CA VAL A 73 -5.54 -9.90 6.04
C VAL A 73 -4.59 -9.05 6.85
N LEU A 74 -5.03 -8.58 8.02
CA LEU A 74 -4.20 -7.87 8.98
C LEU A 74 -2.97 -8.71 9.36
N VAL A 75 -3.16 -9.97 9.76
CA VAL A 75 -2.06 -10.90 10.05
C VAL A 75 -1.14 -11.05 8.84
N LEU A 76 -1.70 -11.19 7.64
CA LEU A 76 -0.91 -11.37 6.42
C LEU A 76 -0.04 -10.15 6.10
N PHE A 77 -0.55 -8.92 6.19
CA PHE A 77 0.24 -7.71 5.96
C PHE A 77 1.35 -7.54 7.01
N LEU A 78 1.05 -7.77 8.28
CA LEU A 78 2.05 -7.74 9.36
C LEU A 78 3.14 -8.81 9.13
N MET A 79 2.73 -10.01 8.72
CA MET A 79 3.65 -11.09 8.39
C MET A 79 4.53 -10.73 7.19
N GLN A 80 3.96 -10.16 6.12
CA GLN A 80 4.72 -9.71 4.96
C GLN A 80 5.75 -8.65 5.34
N ALA A 81 5.36 -7.63 6.12
CA ALA A 81 6.27 -6.59 6.60
C ALA A 81 7.45 -7.19 7.39
N PHE A 82 7.17 -8.10 8.31
CA PHE A 82 8.18 -8.77 9.12
C PHE A 82 9.12 -9.67 8.30
N LEU A 83 8.57 -10.44 7.35
CA LEU A 83 9.36 -11.33 6.50
C LEU A 83 10.24 -10.54 5.54
N ALA A 84 9.74 -9.45 4.95
CA ALA A 84 10.51 -8.55 4.11
C ALA A 84 11.66 -7.91 4.91
N PHE A 85 11.39 -7.42 6.11
CA PHE A 85 12.42 -6.88 7.01
C PHE A 85 13.52 -7.91 7.31
N GLN A 86 13.15 -9.15 7.64
CA GLN A 86 14.14 -10.22 7.85
C GLN A 86 15.01 -10.46 6.63
N ILE A 87 14.43 -10.47 5.43
CA ILE A 87 15.16 -10.68 4.17
C ILE A 87 16.15 -9.54 3.94
N ALA A 88 15.76 -8.30 4.19
CA ALA A 88 16.63 -7.13 4.01
C ALA A 88 17.96 -7.27 4.77
N PHE A 89 17.91 -7.78 5.99
CA PHE A 89 19.07 -8.00 6.86
C PHE A 89 19.68 -9.41 6.78
N GLY A 90 19.23 -10.25 5.83
CA GLY A 90 19.81 -11.57 5.62
C GLY A 90 19.39 -12.63 6.64
N VAL A 91 18.33 -12.41 7.42
CA VAL A 91 17.85 -13.33 8.45
C VAL A 91 16.91 -14.37 7.83
N ALA A 92 17.27 -15.66 7.93
CA ALA A 92 16.46 -16.78 7.48
C ALA A 92 15.91 -16.62 6.03
N VAL A 93 16.72 -16.02 5.14
CA VAL A 93 16.30 -15.52 3.82
C VAL A 93 15.47 -16.53 3.03
N ARG A 94 15.87 -17.81 2.98
CA ARG A 94 15.16 -18.82 2.19
C ARG A 94 13.72 -19.04 2.64
N SER A 95 13.54 -19.35 3.92
CA SER A 95 12.22 -19.56 4.50
C SER A 95 11.40 -18.27 4.48
N SER A 96 12.03 -17.14 4.81
CA SER A 96 11.34 -15.87 4.87
C SER A 96 10.84 -15.43 3.49
N LEU A 97 11.66 -15.58 2.45
CA LEU A 97 11.32 -15.23 1.07
C LEU A 97 10.24 -16.15 0.49
N THR A 98 10.29 -17.45 0.81
CA THR A 98 9.26 -18.40 0.38
C THR A 98 7.91 -18.05 1.00
N LEU A 99 7.89 -17.85 2.33
CA LEU A 99 6.67 -17.48 3.05
C LEU A 99 6.15 -16.11 2.60
N LEU A 100 7.04 -15.14 2.37
CA LEU A 100 6.67 -13.81 1.88
C LEU A 100 6.01 -13.91 0.51
N THR A 101 6.61 -14.66 -0.41
CA THR A 101 6.07 -14.84 -1.77
C THR A 101 4.69 -15.48 -1.74
N LEU A 102 4.50 -16.53 -0.94
CA LEU A 102 3.20 -17.19 -0.78
C LEU A 102 2.16 -16.25 -0.15
N ALA A 103 2.53 -15.54 0.92
CA ALA A 103 1.63 -14.63 1.61
C ALA A 103 1.24 -13.43 0.75
N PHE A 104 2.20 -12.83 0.06
CA PHE A 104 1.99 -11.72 -0.85
C PHE A 104 1.12 -12.14 -2.04
N GLY A 105 1.42 -13.30 -2.63
CA GLY A 105 0.59 -13.89 -3.69
C GLY A 105 -0.84 -14.15 -3.24
N TYR A 106 -1.03 -14.71 -2.05
CA TYR A 106 -2.36 -14.91 -1.47
C TYR A 106 -3.10 -13.58 -1.32
N THR A 107 -2.51 -12.58 -0.66
CA THR A 107 -3.18 -11.27 -0.48
C THR A 107 -3.50 -10.59 -1.80
N TYR A 108 -2.59 -10.69 -2.78
CA TYR A 108 -2.77 -10.10 -4.10
C TYR A 108 -3.91 -10.80 -4.86
N PHE A 109 -3.89 -12.13 -4.98
CA PHE A 109 -4.89 -12.84 -5.77
C PHE A 109 -6.27 -12.96 -5.11
N THR A 110 -6.39 -12.70 -3.79
CA THR A 110 -7.65 -12.77 -3.03
C THR A 110 -8.41 -11.44 -2.92
N SER A 111 -7.90 -10.34 -3.47
CA SER A 111 -8.56 -9.05 -3.34
C SER A 111 -8.32 -8.10 -4.50
N GLN A 112 -9.42 -7.69 -5.13
CA GLN A 112 -9.44 -6.63 -6.14
C GLN A 112 -9.56 -5.21 -5.54
N LEU A 113 -9.72 -5.07 -4.22
CA LEU A 113 -10.03 -3.79 -3.57
C LEU A 113 -8.92 -2.72 -3.74
N ASN A 114 -7.66 -3.14 -3.70
CA ASN A 114 -6.47 -2.27 -3.78
C ASN A 114 -5.46 -2.81 -4.79
N SER A 115 -5.92 -3.21 -5.97
CA SER A 115 -5.06 -3.69 -7.04
C SER A 115 -4.30 -2.51 -7.68
N TYR A 116 -3.23 -2.04 -7.04
CA TYR A 116 -2.24 -1.25 -7.75
C TYR A 116 -1.48 -2.16 -8.74
N GLN A 117 -1.25 -1.67 -9.96
CA GLN A 117 -0.55 -2.44 -11.02
C GLN A 117 0.84 -2.93 -10.57
N HIS A 118 1.45 -2.28 -9.58
CA HIS A 118 2.76 -2.66 -9.07
C HIS A 118 2.78 -3.91 -8.20
N HIS A 119 1.66 -4.32 -7.60
CA HIS A 119 1.62 -5.56 -6.81
C HIS A 119 1.90 -6.80 -7.69
N TYR A 120 1.43 -6.81 -8.94
CA TYR A 120 1.79 -7.85 -9.92
C TYR A 120 3.31 -7.94 -10.12
N LEU A 121 3.95 -6.80 -10.36
CA LEU A 121 5.40 -6.74 -10.56
C LEU A 121 6.15 -7.26 -9.32
N VAL A 122 5.78 -6.77 -8.13
CA VAL A 122 6.39 -7.20 -6.87
C VAL A 122 6.24 -8.71 -6.68
N PHE A 123 5.06 -9.27 -6.93
CA PHE A 123 4.85 -10.73 -6.85
C PHE A 123 5.74 -11.50 -7.84
N MET A 124 5.86 -11.05 -9.08
CA MET A 124 6.75 -11.68 -10.07
C MET A 124 8.22 -11.59 -9.65
N LEU A 125 8.68 -10.45 -9.13
CA LEU A 125 10.05 -10.30 -8.62
C LEU A 125 10.30 -11.23 -7.42
N LEU A 126 9.35 -11.36 -6.51
CA LEU A 126 9.41 -12.29 -5.37
C LEU A 126 9.50 -13.76 -5.83
N LEU A 127 8.74 -14.13 -6.86
CA LEU A 127 8.77 -15.47 -7.45
C LEU A 127 10.15 -15.78 -8.07
N ILE A 128 10.71 -14.82 -8.82
CA ILE A 128 12.06 -14.94 -9.41
C ILE A 128 13.11 -15.09 -8.32
N CYS A 129 13.07 -14.23 -7.28
CA CYS A 129 13.98 -14.28 -6.14
C CYS A 129 13.89 -15.63 -5.41
N THR A 130 12.67 -16.14 -5.19
CA THR A 130 12.46 -17.43 -4.52
C THR A 130 13.05 -18.57 -5.34
N GLY A 131 12.77 -18.62 -6.65
CA GLY A 131 13.33 -19.63 -7.55
C GLY A 131 14.86 -19.60 -7.59
N ALA A 132 15.45 -18.41 -7.66
CA ALA A 132 16.91 -18.24 -7.65
C ALA A 132 17.53 -18.84 -6.37
N VAL A 133 16.99 -18.49 -5.20
CA VAL A 133 17.53 -18.93 -3.89
C VAL A 133 17.41 -20.45 -3.67
N TRP A 134 16.37 -21.10 -4.19
CA TRP A 134 16.17 -22.55 -4.03
C TRP A 134 16.98 -23.39 -5.03
N LEU A 135 17.10 -22.93 -6.27
CA LEU A 135 17.88 -23.63 -7.31
C LEU A 135 19.40 -23.56 -7.06
N GLU A 136 19.86 -22.57 -6.30
CA GLU A 136 21.28 -22.30 -6.05
C GLU A 136 21.93 -23.19 -4.97
N ARG A 137 21.14 -23.95 -4.20
CA ARG A 137 21.63 -24.85 -3.12
C ARG A 137 22.73 -25.82 -3.58
N SER A 138 22.87 -26.05 -4.88
CA SER A 138 23.87 -26.93 -5.49
C SER A 138 25.31 -26.38 -5.53
N SER A 139 25.59 -25.10 -5.23
CA SER A 139 26.85 -24.51 -5.73
C SER A 139 27.74 -23.64 -4.82
N GLY A 140 27.37 -23.41 -3.55
CA GLY A 140 28.28 -22.91 -2.51
C GLY A 140 28.97 -21.54 -2.72
N ARG A 141 28.54 -20.69 -3.67
CA ARG A 141 29.06 -19.31 -3.82
C ARG A 141 27.91 -18.29 -3.80
N GLU A 142 28.18 -17.07 -3.34
CA GLU A 142 27.20 -15.99 -3.08
C GLU A 142 26.78 -15.14 -4.30
N ALA A 143 27.03 -15.62 -5.52
CA ALA A 143 26.86 -14.84 -6.75
C ALA A 143 25.50 -15.12 -7.41
N LEU A 144 24.70 -14.06 -7.66
CA LEU A 144 23.41 -14.21 -8.32
C LEU A 144 23.59 -14.80 -9.74
N PRO A 145 22.78 -15.80 -10.13
CA PRO A 145 22.86 -16.35 -11.48
C PRO A 145 22.33 -15.32 -12.49
N SER A 146 23.02 -15.19 -13.63
CA SER A 146 22.68 -14.15 -14.60
C SER A 146 21.24 -14.26 -15.13
N TRP A 147 20.65 -15.47 -15.22
CA TRP A 147 19.28 -15.66 -15.68
C TRP A 147 18.24 -14.98 -14.77
N SER A 148 18.44 -14.95 -13.45
CA SER A 148 17.45 -14.34 -12.55
C SER A 148 17.44 -12.83 -12.73
N LEU A 149 18.63 -12.23 -12.89
CA LEU A 149 18.78 -10.82 -13.22
C LEU A 149 18.16 -10.49 -14.59
N GLN A 150 18.41 -11.33 -15.60
CA GLN A 150 17.79 -11.15 -16.93
C GLN A 150 16.27 -11.27 -16.87
N LEU A 151 15.74 -12.21 -16.09
CA LEU A 151 14.29 -12.39 -15.95
C LEU A 151 13.65 -11.21 -15.21
N MET A 152 14.31 -10.64 -14.20
CA MET A 152 13.86 -9.40 -13.54
C MET A 152 13.85 -8.22 -14.52
N ARG A 153 14.90 -8.06 -15.32
CA ARG A 153 14.98 -7.02 -16.35
C ARG A 153 13.93 -7.19 -17.45
N ALA A 154 13.70 -8.44 -17.86
CA ALA A 154 12.65 -8.77 -18.82
C ALA A 154 11.26 -8.42 -18.27
N GLN A 155 10.98 -8.71 -16.99
CA GLN A 155 9.72 -8.30 -16.38
C GLN A 155 9.54 -6.79 -16.30
N LEU A 156 10.61 -6.04 -16.00
CA LEU A 156 10.57 -4.58 -16.04
C LEU A 156 10.33 -4.06 -17.46
N SER A 157 11.00 -4.66 -18.45
CA SER A 157 10.79 -4.35 -19.87
C SER A 157 9.33 -4.57 -20.31
N VAL A 158 8.76 -5.73 -19.97
CA VAL A 158 7.35 -6.05 -20.25
C VAL A 158 6.41 -5.08 -19.57
N MET A 159 6.66 -4.74 -18.31
CA MET A 159 5.84 -3.79 -17.55
C MET A 159 5.82 -2.40 -18.21
N TYR A 160 6.98 -1.83 -18.58
CA TYR A 160 7.02 -0.54 -19.28
C TYR A 160 6.40 -0.60 -20.67
N GLY A 161 6.64 -1.69 -21.41
CA GLY A 161 6.02 -1.90 -22.72
C GLY A 161 4.50 -1.94 -22.62
N TRP A 162 3.97 -2.67 -21.65
CA TRP A 162 2.53 -2.72 -21.38
C TRP A 162 1.97 -1.38 -20.90
N ALA A 163 2.70 -0.66 -20.03
CA ALA A 163 2.30 0.66 -19.54
C ALA A 163 2.15 1.67 -20.69
N ALA A 164 3.05 1.61 -21.68
CA ALA A 164 2.98 2.44 -22.87
C ALA A 164 1.78 2.06 -23.75
N VAL A 165 1.56 0.76 -24.00
CA VAL A 165 0.43 0.26 -24.79
C VAL A 165 -0.91 0.63 -24.15
N ALA A 166 -1.02 0.51 -22.82
CA ALA A 166 -2.23 0.84 -22.08
C ALA A 166 -2.59 2.34 -22.15
N LYS A 167 -1.63 3.20 -22.53
CA LYS A 167 -1.79 4.66 -22.68
C LYS A 167 -2.01 5.11 -24.13
N LEU A 168 -2.16 4.16 -25.06
CA LEU A 168 -2.51 4.47 -26.45
C LEU A 168 -4.02 4.74 -26.63
N ASP A 169 -4.80 4.75 -25.55
CA ASP A 169 -6.22 5.07 -25.61
C ASP A 169 -6.46 6.58 -25.82
N GLY A 170 -7.63 6.92 -26.33
CA GLY A 170 -7.97 8.30 -26.68
C GLY A 170 -8.02 9.26 -25.49
N LEU A 171 -8.41 8.80 -24.29
CA LEU A 171 -8.53 9.62 -23.09
C LEU A 171 -7.16 9.93 -22.47
N TRP A 172 -6.19 9.04 -22.65
CA TRP A 172 -4.81 9.35 -22.30
C TRP A 172 -4.18 10.30 -23.31
N ILE A 173 -4.29 9.99 -24.62
CA ILE A 173 -3.67 10.78 -25.68
C ILE A 173 -4.21 12.22 -25.71
N SER A 174 -5.50 12.44 -25.40
CA SER A 174 -6.09 13.78 -25.31
C SER A 174 -5.54 14.63 -24.16
N GLY A 175 -4.84 14.03 -23.20
CA GLY A 175 -4.36 14.69 -21.99
C GLY A 175 -5.39 14.79 -20.87
N GLU A 176 -6.64 14.39 -21.09
CA GLU A 176 -7.70 14.44 -20.07
C GLU A 176 -7.32 13.60 -18.84
N THR A 177 -6.90 12.35 -19.05
CA THR A 177 -6.52 11.46 -17.94
C THR A 177 -5.36 12.04 -17.15
N LEU A 178 -4.34 12.58 -17.83
CA LEU A 178 -3.17 13.18 -17.16
C LEU A 178 -3.54 14.44 -16.36
N SER A 179 -4.46 15.26 -16.88
CA SER A 179 -4.94 16.46 -16.20
C SER A 179 -5.69 16.16 -14.89
N LEU A 180 -6.34 14.99 -14.82
CA LEU A 180 -7.03 14.51 -13.62
C LEU A 180 -6.05 13.89 -12.60
N GLN A 181 -4.95 13.30 -13.07
CA GLN A 181 -3.95 12.66 -12.22
C GLN A 181 -3.02 13.66 -11.53
N ILE A 182 -2.67 14.77 -12.18
CA ILE A 182 -1.90 15.84 -11.56
C ILE A 182 -2.77 16.56 -10.53
N THR A 183 -2.41 16.51 -9.26
CA THR A 183 -3.16 17.17 -8.17
C THR A 183 -2.64 18.55 -7.77
N PRO A 184 -1.31 18.83 -7.73
CA PRO A 184 -0.82 20.08 -7.15
C PRO A 184 -1.23 21.31 -7.96
N ALA A 185 -1.73 22.34 -7.28
CA ALA A 185 -2.20 23.58 -7.92
C ALA A 185 -1.07 24.28 -8.70
N TRP A 186 0.12 24.37 -8.11
CA TRP A 186 1.30 24.98 -8.74
C TRP A 186 1.64 24.31 -10.08
N ALA A 187 1.48 22.98 -10.18
CA ALA A 187 1.78 22.24 -11.39
C ALA A 187 0.76 22.57 -12.48
N LYS A 188 -0.53 22.64 -12.11
CA LYS A 188 -1.61 23.05 -13.04
C LYS A 188 -1.43 24.48 -13.53
N GLU A 189 -1.05 25.41 -12.64
CA GLU A 189 -0.76 26.81 -12.98
C GLU A 189 0.44 26.95 -13.91
N TRP A 190 1.49 26.17 -13.67
CA TRP A 190 2.66 26.13 -14.54
C TRP A 190 2.31 25.60 -15.94
N ILE A 191 1.53 24.53 -16.03
CA ILE A 191 1.06 23.96 -17.31
C ILE A 191 0.15 24.96 -18.04
N ALA A 192 -0.74 25.64 -17.33
CA ALA A 192 -1.59 26.69 -17.90
C ALA A 192 -0.76 27.87 -18.43
N SER A 193 0.23 28.31 -17.66
CA SER A 193 1.18 29.36 -18.07
C SER A 193 1.97 28.95 -19.32
N ALA A 194 2.38 27.68 -19.41
CA ALA A 194 3.05 27.15 -20.59
C ALA A 194 2.14 27.17 -21.82
N GLY A 195 0.86 26.80 -21.66
CA GLY A 195 -0.15 26.89 -22.73
C GLY A 195 -0.32 28.32 -23.22
N GLN A 196 -0.44 29.28 -22.30
CA GLN A 196 -0.52 30.71 -22.63
C GLN A 196 0.73 31.20 -23.38
N ALA A 197 1.93 30.83 -22.93
CA ALA A 197 3.19 31.22 -23.56
C ALA A 197 3.35 30.64 -24.98
N LEU A 198 2.80 29.44 -25.22
CA LEU A 198 2.84 28.75 -26.51
C LEU A 198 1.66 29.13 -27.43
N GLY A 199 0.67 29.88 -26.92
CA GLY A 199 -0.55 30.22 -27.68
C GLY A 199 -1.45 29.01 -27.95
N VAL A 200 -1.43 27.99 -27.09
CA VAL A 200 -2.24 26.77 -27.22
C VAL A 200 -3.12 26.58 -25.99
N GLU A 201 -4.19 25.80 -26.16
CA GLU A 201 -5.04 25.40 -25.04
C GLU A 201 -4.24 24.59 -24.02
N THR A 202 -4.58 24.75 -22.73
CA THR A 202 -3.91 24.03 -21.63
C THR A 202 -4.01 22.51 -21.83
N LEU A 203 -5.15 22.03 -22.35
CA LEU A 203 -5.34 20.61 -22.63
C LEU A 203 -4.36 20.09 -23.69
N SER A 204 -4.01 20.89 -24.70
CA SER A 204 -3.00 20.54 -25.70
C SER A 204 -1.60 20.36 -25.09
N VAL A 205 -1.29 21.09 -24.01
CA VAL A 205 -0.03 20.88 -23.26
C VAL A 205 -0.07 19.53 -22.54
N TYR A 206 -1.19 19.18 -21.89
CA TYR A 206 -1.38 17.85 -21.29
C TYR A 206 -1.32 16.73 -22.33
N ALA A 207 -1.88 16.92 -23.51
CA ALA A 207 -1.80 15.95 -24.61
C ALA A 207 -0.36 15.72 -25.05
N ALA A 208 0.42 16.80 -25.24
CA ALA A 208 1.84 16.72 -25.58
C ALA A 208 2.65 15.98 -24.49
N MET A 209 2.42 16.32 -23.22
CA MET A 209 3.03 15.60 -22.09
C MET A 209 2.65 14.12 -22.06
N SER A 210 1.39 13.79 -22.37
CA SER A 210 0.90 12.41 -22.39
C SER A 210 1.60 11.56 -23.46
N VAL A 211 1.89 12.13 -24.62
CA VAL A 211 2.71 11.48 -25.68
C VAL A 211 4.15 11.31 -25.23
N VAL A 212 4.74 12.31 -24.55
CA VAL A 212 6.09 12.19 -23.98
C VAL A 212 6.17 11.06 -22.96
N VAL A 213 5.16 10.87 -22.11
CA VAL A 213 5.10 9.74 -21.17
C VAL A 213 5.18 8.41 -21.91
N ILE A 214 4.39 8.22 -22.97
CA ILE A 214 4.41 6.99 -23.79
C ILE A 214 5.79 6.77 -24.40
N ALA A 215 6.41 7.81 -24.96
CA ALA A 215 7.74 7.73 -25.56
C ALA A 215 8.82 7.36 -24.52
N VAL A 216 8.76 7.93 -23.32
CA VAL A 216 9.64 7.59 -22.21
C VAL A 216 9.45 6.13 -21.80
N GLU A 217 8.21 5.66 -21.66
CA GLU A 217 7.92 4.27 -21.28
C GLU A 217 8.42 3.27 -22.34
N LEU A 218 8.25 3.56 -23.63
CA LEU A 218 8.81 2.73 -24.72
C LEU A 218 10.34 2.71 -24.69
N LEU A 219 10.99 3.85 -24.46
CA LEU A 219 12.44 3.94 -24.34
C LEU A 219 12.94 3.11 -23.15
N LEU A 220 12.26 3.21 -22.01
CA LEU A 220 12.59 2.42 -20.82
C LEU A 220 12.39 0.93 -21.08
N ALA A 221 11.31 0.52 -21.74
CA ALA A 221 11.05 -0.88 -22.11
C ALA A 221 12.22 -1.50 -22.88
N VAL A 222 12.75 -0.79 -23.89
CA VAL A 222 13.92 -1.25 -24.67
C VAL A 222 15.21 -1.19 -23.84
N GLY A 223 15.40 -0.11 -23.07
CA GLY A 223 16.63 0.12 -22.32
C GLY A 223 16.86 -0.89 -21.20
N TRP A 224 15.81 -1.40 -20.55
CA TRP A 224 15.93 -2.47 -19.55
C TRP A 224 16.55 -3.75 -20.12
N MET A 225 16.35 -4.04 -21.40
CA MET A 225 16.95 -5.20 -22.09
C MET A 225 18.35 -4.91 -22.67
N THR A 226 18.79 -3.65 -22.66
CA THR A 226 20.02 -3.21 -23.31
C THR A 226 21.03 -2.67 -22.28
N PRO A 227 21.93 -3.51 -21.72
CA PRO A 227 22.80 -3.10 -20.60
C PRO A 227 23.65 -1.84 -20.87
N ARG A 228 24.01 -1.59 -22.13
CA ARG A 228 24.79 -0.40 -22.53
C ARG A 228 24.03 0.92 -22.36
N MET A 229 22.70 0.87 -22.27
CA MET A 229 21.84 2.04 -22.11
C MET A 229 21.61 2.44 -20.64
N TRP A 230 22.29 1.80 -19.67
CA TRP A 230 22.09 2.04 -18.23
C TRP A 230 22.07 3.52 -17.86
N TRP A 231 22.99 4.32 -18.38
CA TRP A 231 23.11 5.74 -18.06
C TRP A 231 21.90 6.52 -18.57
N LEU A 232 21.42 6.21 -19.78
CA LEU A 232 20.28 6.88 -20.39
C LEU A 232 18.99 6.54 -19.66
N ILE A 233 18.76 5.25 -19.34
CA ILE A 233 17.56 4.84 -18.61
C ILE A 233 17.57 5.32 -17.16
N CYS A 234 18.73 5.44 -16.51
CA CYS A 234 18.82 6.07 -15.19
C CYS A 234 18.56 7.58 -15.28
N LEU A 235 19.16 8.27 -16.27
CA LEU A 235 19.02 9.71 -16.47
C LEU A 235 17.58 10.12 -16.78
N ILE A 236 16.82 9.29 -17.49
CA ILE A 236 15.43 9.58 -17.84
C ILE A 236 14.47 8.98 -16.81
N GLY A 237 14.69 7.71 -16.47
CA GLY A 237 13.78 6.93 -15.65
C GLY A 237 13.73 7.35 -14.19
N VAL A 238 14.87 7.67 -13.56
CA VAL A 238 14.87 8.13 -12.16
C VAL A 238 14.13 9.46 -12.02
N PRO A 239 14.42 10.52 -12.81
CA PRO A 239 13.63 11.74 -12.76
C PRO A 239 12.16 11.54 -13.15
N PHE A 240 11.87 10.66 -14.11
CA PHE A 240 10.49 10.32 -14.46
C PHE A 240 9.72 9.81 -13.22
N HIS A 241 10.25 8.84 -12.48
CA HIS A 241 9.62 8.35 -11.25
C HIS A 241 9.55 9.39 -10.13
N LEU A 242 10.60 10.19 -9.94
CA LEU A 242 10.58 11.27 -8.95
C LEU A 242 9.56 12.36 -9.32
N SER A 243 9.33 12.61 -10.62
CA SER A 243 8.32 13.57 -11.07
C SER A 243 6.90 13.10 -10.77
N ILE A 244 6.64 11.79 -10.81
CA ILE A 244 5.34 11.21 -10.46
C ILE A 244 5.00 11.48 -8.98
N GLU A 245 5.99 11.34 -8.08
CA GLU A 245 5.83 11.70 -6.66
C GLU A 245 5.67 13.21 -6.47
N LEU A 246 6.45 14.03 -7.18
CA LEU A 246 6.36 15.49 -7.13
C LEU A 246 4.98 16.00 -7.60
N LEU A 247 4.38 15.30 -8.55
CA LEU A 247 3.04 15.58 -9.08
C LEU A 247 1.93 14.87 -8.30
N GLU A 248 2.26 14.21 -7.18
CA GLU A 248 1.32 13.60 -6.21
C GLU A 248 0.36 12.56 -6.82
N PHE A 249 0.85 11.75 -7.75
CA PHE A 249 0.03 10.69 -8.34
C PHE A 249 -0.33 9.65 -7.27
N LYS A 250 -1.60 9.23 -7.23
CA LYS A 250 -2.12 8.26 -6.25
C LYS A 250 -1.77 6.81 -6.61
N ILE A 251 -0.48 6.50 -6.75
CA ILE A 251 0.03 5.18 -7.18
C ILE A 251 0.77 4.41 -6.09
N GLY A 252 0.73 4.89 -4.84
CA GLY A 252 1.42 4.30 -3.70
C GLY A 252 2.94 4.41 -3.82
N ARG A 253 3.69 3.46 -3.24
CA ARG A 253 5.17 3.51 -3.23
C ARG A 253 5.85 3.03 -4.50
N PHE A 254 5.11 2.88 -5.61
CA PHE A 254 5.63 2.30 -6.84
C PHE A 254 6.88 3.00 -7.36
N SER A 255 6.89 4.33 -7.40
CA SER A 255 8.01 5.12 -7.92
C SER A 255 9.31 4.80 -7.18
N PHE A 256 9.25 4.60 -5.86
CA PHE A 256 10.41 4.22 -5.05
C PHE A 256 10.92 2.81 -5.37
N PHE A 257 10.03 1.86 -5.63
CA PHE A 257 10.43 0.52 -6.08
C PHE A 257 11.15 0.62 -7.42
N MET A 258 10.62 1.42 -8.34
CA MET A 258 11.24 1.60 -9.65
C MET A 258 12.61 2.26 -9.56
N VAL A 259 12.75 3.32 -8.78
CA VAL A 259 14.05 3.98 -8.51
C VAL A 259 15.05 3.00 -7.92
N MET A 260 14.65 2.19 -6.93
CA MET A 260 15.50 1.18 -6.31
C MET A 260 15.96 0.12 -7.33
N LEU A 261 15.05 -0.34 -8.21
CA LEU A 261 15.34 -1.39 -9.17
C LEU A 261 16.34 -0.96 -10.25
N TYR A 262 16.59 0.36 -10.46
CA TYR A 262 17.67 0.80 -11.35
C TYR A 262 19.06 0.34 -10.89
N ALA A 263 19.23 -0.07 -9.62
CA ALA A 263 20.43 -0.76 -9.17
C ALA A 263 20.75 -2.03 -9.99
N LEU A 264 19.74 -2.66 -10.60
CA LEU A 264 19.87 -3.87 -11.43
C LEU A 264 20.60 -3.63 -12.77
N VAL A 265 20.68 -2.37 -13.24
CA VAL A 265 21.30 -2.02 -14.52
C VAL A 265 22.60 -1.23 -14.37
N LEU A 266 22.94 -0.78 -13.16
CA LEU A 266 24.19 -0.06 -12.90
C LEU A 266 25.41 -0.93 -13.23
N PRO A 267 26.49 -0.38 -13.81
CA PRO A 267 27.70 -1.14 -14.13
C PRO A 267 28.42 -1.64 -12.87
N ASP A 268 29.07 -2.80 -12.95
CA ASP A 268 29.74 -3.45 -11.80
C ASP A 268 30.77 -2.55 -11.13
N GLY A 269 31.47 -1.70 -11.89
CA GLY A 269 32.43 -0.74 -11.34
C GLY A 269 31.79 0.30 -10.39
N LEU A 270 30.53 0.69 -10.65
CA LEU A 270 29.78 1.60 -9.79
C LEU A 270 29.27 0.87 -8.54
N ILE A 271 28.79 -0.37 -8.70
CA ILE A 271 28.41 -1.23 -7.56
C ILE A 271 29.62 -1.47 -6.65
N ALA A 272 30.79 -1.80 -7.21
CA ALA A 272 32.01 -1.98 -6.45
C ALA A 272 32.48 -0.68 -5.75
N ALA A 273 32.20 0.49 -6.33
CA ALA A 273 32.44 1.76 -5.65
C ALA A 273 31.50 1.96 -4.45
N LEU A 274 30.22 1.59 -4.57
CA LEU A 274 29.26 1.60 -3.47
C LEU A 274 29.64 0.58 -2.37
N ASP A 275 30.10 -0.61 -2.75
CA ASP A 275 30.60 -1.61 -1.81
C ASP A 275 31.84 -1.10 -1.07
N ARG A 276 32.82 -0.50 -1.76
CA ARG A 276 33.98 0.13 -1.10
C ARG A 276 33.58 1.27 -0.17
N LEU A 277 32.56 2.05 -0.52
CA LEU A 277 32.04 3.09 0.36
C LEU A 277 31.38 2.47 1.60
N ARG A 278 30.53 1.45 1.42
CA ARG A 278 29.94 0.68 2.51
C ARG A 278 31.02 0.12 3.43
N ASP A 279 32.05 -0.50 2.89
CA ASP A 279 33.12 -1.13 3.65
C ASP A 279 33.96 -0.07 4.41
N ARG A 280 34.14 1.12 3.85
CA ARG A 280 34.75 2.26 4.57
C ARG A 280 33.86 2.77 5.70
N VAL A 281 32.56 2.87 5.47
CA VAL A 281 31.58 3.28 6.49
C VAL A 281 31.50 2.24 7.60
N SER A 282 31.51 0.94 7.26
CA SER A 282 31.52 -0.15 8.23
C SER A 282 32.86 -0.25 8.97
N ALA A 283 33.98 0.03 8.31
CA ALA A 283 35.29 0.08 8.98
C ALA A 283 35.43 1.29 9.93
N ALA A 284 34.72 2.38 9.65
CA ALA A 284 34.58 3.54 10.54
C ALA A 284 33.53 3.32 11.65
N TRP A 285 32.73 2.25 11.55
CA TRP A 285 31.77 1.85 12.57
C TRP A 285 32.51 1.31 13.80
N PRO A 286 32.02 1.55 15.03
CA PRO A 286 32.70 1.08 16.23
C PRO A 286 32.89 -0.46 16.22
N ARG A 287 34.15 -0.91 16.09
CA ARG A 287 34.58 -2.33 16.09
C ARG A 287 34.14 -3.14 17.32
N VAL A 288 33.66 -2.47 18.37
CA VAL A 288 33.05 -3.09 19.57
C VAL A 288 31.87 -4.03 19.19
N LEU A 289 31.26 -3.84 18.02
CA LEU A 289 30.17 -4.67 17.53
C LEU A 289 30.64 -5.86 16.66
N ASP A 290 31.87 -5.84 16.12
CA ASP A 290 32.39 -6.90 15.25
C ASP A 290 32.77 -8.18 16.01
N ASP A 291 33.29 -8.07 17.23
CA ASP A 291 33.66 -9.22 18.07
C ASP A 291 32.45 -10.02 18.58
N ARG A 292 31.24 -9.45 18.42
CA ARG A 292 29.98 -10.09 18.78
C ARG A 292 28.96 -9.82 17.66
N PRO A 293 28.96 -10.58 16.56
CA PRO A 293 28.09 -10.32 15.40
C PRO A 293 26.60 -10.30 15.78
N HIS A 294 26.20 -11.07 16.79
CA HIS A 294 24.86 -11.02 17.38
C HIS A 294 24.57 -9.69 18.11
N MET A 295 25.58 -9.07 18.73
CA MET A 295 25.50 -7.76 19.37
C MET A 295 25.45 -6.61 18.36
N ALA A 296 26.17 -6.71 17.23
CA ALA A 296 26.01 -5.80 16.08
C ALA A 296 24.57 -5.79 15.55
N THR A 297 24.00 -6.97 15.29
CA THR A 297 22.60 -7.09 14.83
C THR A 297 21.63 -6.53 15.87
N ARG A 298 21.89 -6.78 17.16
CA ARG A 298 21.13 -6.26 18.30
C ARG A 298 21.15 -4.72 18.37
N VAL A 299 22.32 -4.10 18.25
CA VAL A 299 22.48 -2.64 18.38
C VAL A 299 22.00 -1.91 17.13
N ILE A 300 22.29 -2.43 15.94
CA ILE A 300 21.78 -1.89 14.67
C ILE A 300 20.26 -2.06 14.61
N GLY A 301 19.74 -3.22 14.99
CA GLY A 301 18.31 -3.46 15.14
C GLY A 301 17.65 -2.50 16.13
N ALA A 302 18.26 -2.28 17.30
CA ALA A 302 17.78 -1.32 18.30
C ALA A 302 17.85 0.14 17.82
N ALA A 303 18.90 0.52 17.08
CA ALA A 303 19.05 1.87 16.53
C ALA A 303 18.09 2.13 15.37
N LEU A 304 17.88 1.17 14.48
CA LEU A 304 16.84 1.23 13.43
C LEU A 304 15.44 1.35 14.02
N VAL A 305 15.22 0.70 15.16
CA VAL A 305 14.00 0.83 15.93
C VAL A 305 13.84 2.21 16.53
N VAL A 306 14.90 2.80 17.07
CA VAL A 306 14.89 4.20 17.52
C VAL A 306 14.67 5.18 16.36
N VAL A 307 15.23 4.93 15.18
CA VAL A 307 15.01 5.75 13.98
C VAL A 307 13.59 5.59 13.44
N MET A 308 13.05 4.36 13.40
CA MET A 308 11.65 4.13 13.08
C MET A 308 10.74 4.81 14.10
N LEU A 309 11.02 4.70 15.41
CA LEU A 309 10.31 5.41 16.49
C LEU A 309 10.26 6.93 16.27
N TRP A 310 11.29 7.50 15.65
CA TRP A 310 11.44 8.95 15.41
C TRP A 310 10.79 9.42 14.11
N LEU A 311 10.77 8.58 13.07
CA LEU A 311 10.19 8.88 11.75
C LEU A 311 8.71 8.51 11.63
N LEU A 312 8.15 7.81 12.63
CA LEU A 312 6.77 7.34 12.61
C LEU A 312 5.82 8.38 13.23
N PRO A 313 4.85 8.92 12.48
CA PRO A 313 3.97 10.00 12.93
C PRO A 313 2.93 9.61 13.99
N PHE A 314 2.82 8.32 14.34
CA PHE A 314 1.77 7.79 15.24
C PHE A 314 2.36 7.05 16.45
N ALA A 315 1.70 7.16 17.61
CA ALA A 315 2.13 6.48 18.84
C ALA A 315 2.03 4.94 18.76
N GLU A 316 1.13 4.44 17.93
CA GLU A 316 0.83 3.01 17.72
C GLU A 316 1.97 2.25 17.00
N SER A 317 2.64 2.90 16.05
CA SER A 317 3.74 2.33 15.27
C SER A 317 5.07 2.31 16.05
N ARG A 318 5.11 2.95 17.22
CA ARG A 318 6.25 2.88 18.15
C ARG A 318 6.39 1.52 18.83
N TRP A 319 5.28 0.82 19.05
CA TRP A 319 5.29 -0.53 19.62
C TRP A 319 5.85 -1.58 18.66
N PHE A 320 5.61 -1.42 17.35
CA PHE A 320 6.21 -2.26 16.31
C PHE A 320 7.73 -2.15 16.29
N ALA A 321 8.26 -0.92 16.33
CA ALA A 321 9.69 -0.71 16.39
C ALA A 321 10.27 -1.37 17.66
N LEU A 322 9.70 -1.11 18.85
CA LEU A 322 10.15 -1.74 20.09
C LEU A 322 10.14 -3.28 20.04
N LEU A 323 9.11 -3.90 19.46
CA LEU A 323 8.94 -5.36 19.39
C LEU A 323 9.73 -6.02 18.25
N ALA A 324 9.87 -5.37 17.09
CA ALA A 324 10.77 -5.79 16.01
C ALA A 324 12.22 -5.72 16.49
N GLY A 325 12.59 -4.65 17.20
CA GLY A 325 13.86 -4.51 17.91
C GLY A 325 14.10 -5.62 18.91
N ALA A 326 13.10 -5.91 19.76
CA ALA A 326 13.16 -7.02 20.71
C ALA A 326 13.33 -8.38 19.99
N SER A 327 12.65 -8.61 18.87
CA SER A 327 12.75 -9.86 18.10
C SER A 327 14.12 -10.06 17.45
N VAL A 328 14.72 -8.98 16.95
CA VAL A 328 16.11 -8.95 16.45
C VAL A 328 17.07 -9.13 17.63
N LEU A 329 16.80 -8.45 18.74
CA LEU A 329 17.62 -8.49 19.95
C LEU A 329 17.69 -9.91 20.53
N LEU A 330 16.58 -10.64 20.49
CA LEU A 330 16.39 -11.95 21.14
C LEU A 330 16.57 -13.15 20.19
N SER A 331 16.92 -12.91 18.92
CA SER A 331 17.15 -13.95 17.88
C SER A 331 18.38 -14.86 18.10
N GLY A 332 19.02 -14.79 19.27
CA GLY A 332 20.30 -15.42 19.58
C GLY A 332 20.29 -16.80 20.26
N GLY A 333 19.15 -17.51 20.36
CA GLY A 333 19.21 -18.90 20.86
C GLY A 333 17.88 -19.58 21.18
N GLY A 334 17.66 -20.77 20.60
CA GLY A 334 16.73 -21.80 21.09
C GLY A 334 15.24 -21.71 20.69
N ARG A 335 14.51 -22.83 20.87
CA ARG A 335 13.06 -23.03 20.63
C ARG A 335 12.16 -21.98 21.30
N LEU A 336 12.67 -21.29 22.33
CA LEU A 336 12.02 -20.17 23.02
C LEU A 336 11.76 -18.96 22.09
N SER A 337 12.57 -18.80 21.03
CA SER A 337 12.48 -17.66 20.10
C SER A 337 11.25 -17.69 19.18
N LEU A 338 10.71 -18.87 18.84
CA LEU A 338 9.51 -18.98 18.01
C LEU A 338 8.24 -18.61 18.80
N GLY A 339 8.13 -19.09 20.04
CA GLY A 339 7.02 -18.75 20.93
C GLY A 339 6.95 -17.25 21.22
N LEU A 340 8.10 -16.61 21.43
CA LEU A 340 8.16 -15.16 21.68
C LEU A 340 7.88 -14.33 20.41
N ARG A 341 8.23 -14.83 19.21
CA ARG A 341 7.84 -14.21 17.93
C ARG A 341 6.34 -14.30 17.68
N VAL A 342 5.72 -15.42 18.06
CA VAL A 342 4.26 -15.60 18.01
C VAL A 342 3.56 -14.69 19.01
N VAL A 343 4.09 -14.55 20.24
CA VAL A 343 3.57 -13.60 21.23
C VAL A 343 3.74 -12.16 20.77
N ALA A 344 4.90 -11.78 20.22
CA ALA A 344 5.11 -10.45 19.68
C ALA A 344 4.18 -10.14 18.50
N ALA A 345 3.96 -11.10 17.59
CA ALA A 345 3.00 -10.98 16.49
C ALA A 345 1.54 -10.94 16.96
N GLY A 346 1.19 -11.69 18.02
CA GLY A 346 -0.13 -11.64 18.66
C GLY A 346 -0.37 -10.31 19.38
N SER A 347 0.63 -9.79 20.07
CA SER A 347 0.59 -8.45 20.69
C SER A 347 0.53 -7.34 19.64
N LEU A 348 1.19 -7.54 18.49
CA LEU A 348 1.13 -6.65 17.33
C LEU A 348 -0.28 -6.61 16.72
N LEU A 349 -0.96 -7.75 16.64
CA LEU A 349 -2.35 -7.87 16.18
C LEU A 349 -3.31 -7.08 17.08
N VAL A 350 -3.13 -7.18 18.39
CA VAL A 350 -3.92 -6.47 19.40
C VAL A 350 -3.62 -4.97 19.38
N ALA A 351 -2.36 -4.57 19.20
CA ALA A 351 -1.95 -3.16 19.13
C ALA A 351 -2.33 -2.49 17.80
N SER A 352 -2.32 -3.20 16.67
CA SER A 352 -2.83 -2.67 15.38
C SER A 352 -4.35 -2.56 15.30
N GLY A 353 -5.06 -3.16 16.26
CA GLY A 353 -6.52 -3.07 16.41
C GLY A 353 -6.98 -1.83 17.17
N THR A 354 -6.17 -0.77 17.25
CA THR A 354 -6.56 0.48 17.91
C THR A 354 -7.52 1.31 17.03
N GLY A 355 -8.25 2.20 17.71
CA GLY A 355 -9.63 2.59 17.39
C GLY A 355 -9.96 2.85 15.92
N GLU A 356 -9.13 3.54 15.14
CA GLU A 356 -9.49 3.87 13.76
C GLU A 356 -9.59 2.68 12.81
N THR A 357 -8.71 1.67 12.93
CA THR A 357 -8.76 0.48 12.08
C THR A 357 -9.95 -0.40 12.44
N ALA A 358 -10.25 -0.51 13.73
CA ALA A 358 -11.44 -1.19 14.23
C ALA A 358 -12.72 -0.45 13.81
N ARG A 359 -12.74 0.88 13.91
CA ARG A 359 -13.84 1.75 13.44
C ARG A 359 -14.10 1.52 11.96
N ASP A 360 -13.04 1.53 11.14
CA ASP A 360 -13.16 1.33 9.70
C ASP A 360 -13.71 -0.06 9.37
N TYR A 361 -13.25 -1.11 10.06
CA TYR A 361 -13.75 -2.47 9.87
C TYR A 361 -15.26 -2.54 10.10
N TYR A 362 -15.71 -2.06 11.25
CA TYR A 362 -17.12 -2.04 11.58
C TYR A 362 -17.92 -1.09 10.67
N ARG A 363 -17.34 0.02 10.22
CA ARG A 363 -17.98 0.93 9.24
C ARG A 363 -18.22 0.24 7.91
N TYR A 364 -17.23 -0.51 7.40
CA TYR A 364 -17.36 -1.24 6.14
C TYR A 364 -18.32 -2.43 6.27
N MET A 365 -18.24 -3.19 7.37
CA MET A 365 -19.18 -4.26 7.69
C MET A 365 -20.62 -3.73 7.76
N GLY A 366 -20.87 -2.65 8.51
CA GLY A 366 -22.20 -2.08 8.66
C GLY A 366 -22.74 -1.51 7.35
N GLY A 367 -21.87 -0.84 6.57
CA GLY A 367 -22.23 -0.34 5.25
C GLY A 367 -22.64 -1.44 4.28
N ASP A 368 -22.02 -2.61 4.40
CA ASP A 368 -22.36 -3.79 3.62
C ASP A 368 -23.64 -4.49 4.05
N ALA A 369 -23.76 -4.78 5.34
CA ALA A 369 -24.97 -5.34 5.93
C ALA A 369 -26.21 -4.52 5.52
N ARG A 370 -26.09 -3.19 5.55
CA ARG A 370 -27.15 -2.26 5.08
C ARG A 370 -27.50 -2.41 3.60
N ARG A 371 -26.54 -2.71 2.72
CA ARG A 371 -26.79 -2.94 1.28
C ARG A 371 -27.51 -4.27 1.04
N ARG A 372 -27.21 -5.29 1.85
CA ARG A 372 -27.86 -6.61 1.78
C ARG A 372 -29.21 -6.67 2.49
N GLY A 373 -29.54 -5.65 3.28
CA GLY A 373 -30.74 -5.65 4.11
C GLY A 373 -30.59 -6.44 5.41
N GLU A 374 -29.36 -6.79 5.81
CA GLU A 374 -29.05 -7.45 7.09
C GLU A 374 -29.06 -6.40 8.22
N VAL A 375 -30.25 -6.02 8.69
CA VAL A 375 -30.43 -4.89 9.62
C VAL A 375 -29.71 -5.13 10.96
N GLU A 376 -29.87 -6.29 11.58
CA GLU A 376 -29.24 -6.63 12.87
C GLU A 376 -27.70 -6.55 12.82
N THR A 377 -27.09 -7.14 11.80
CA THR A 377 -25.63 -7.08 11.57
C THR A 377 -25.17 -5.64 11.39
N GLY A 378 -25.96 -4.84 10.65
CA GLY A 378 -25.70 -3.41 10.46
C GLY A 378 -25.73 -2.64 11.77
N ILE A 379 -26.75 -2.86 12.59
CA ILE A 379 -26.89 -2.23 13.92
C ILE A 379 -25.68 -2.58 14.77
N PHE A 380 -25.38 -3.87 14.93
CA PHE A 380 -24.21 -4.32 15.68
C PHE A 380 -22.93 -3.60 15.24
N ALA A 381 -22.67 -3.57 13.94
CA ALA A 381 -21.46 -2.98 13.40
C ALA A 381 -21.41 -1.46 13.66
N TYR A 382 -22.46 -0.70 13.37
CA TYR A 382 -22.44 0.75 13.62
C TYR A 382 -22.49 1.10 15.12
N THR A 383 -23.01 0.24 15.99
CA THR A 383 -22.85 0.38 17.45
C THR A 383 -21.37 0.26 17.86
N GLN A 384 -20.61 -0.65 17.25
CA GLN A 384 -19.17 -0.71 17.51
C GLN A 384 -18.46 0.54 17.01
N VAL A 385 -18.82 1.06 15.82
CA VAL A 385 -18.29 2.32 15.28
C VAL A 385 -18.47 3.47 16.28
N THR A 386 -19.68 3.66 16.78
CA THR A 386 -20.00 4.77 17.70
C THR A 386 -19.42 4.58 19.10
N ARG A 387 -19.15 3.34 19.52
CA ARG A 387 -18.43 3.05 20.77
C ARG A 387 -16.94 3.36 20.65
N ILE A 388 -16.34 3.03 19.50
CA ILE A 388 -14.92 3.22 19.24
C ILE A 388 -14.60 4.69 19.01
N ASP A 389 -15.44 5.37 18.23
CA ASP A 389 -15.33 6.81 17.98
C ASP A 389 -16.70 7.48 18.20
N PRO A 390 -16.98 7.91 19.45
CA PRO A 390 -18.21 8.61 19.78
C PRO A 390 -18.38 9.97 19.08
N ALA A 391 -17.33 10.51 18.46
CA ALA A 391 -17.34 11.77 17.72
C ALA A 391 -17.51 11.55 16.20
N TYR A 392 -17.58 10.30 15.73
CA TYR A 392 -17.80 9.99 14.32
C TYR A 392 -19.25 10.22 13.90
N HIS A 393 -19.58 11.44 13.46
CA HIS A 393 -20.92 11.86 13.02
C HIS A 393 -21.60 10.84 12.10
N SER A 394 -20.93 10.44 11.02
CA SER A 394 -21.49 9.51 10.03
C SER A 394 -21.84 8.14 10.62
N GLY A 395 -21.16 7.70 11.69
CA GLY A 395 -21.47 6.46 12.39
C GLY A 395 -22.85 6.53 13.06
N TRP A 396 -23.15 7.63 13.75
CA TRP A 396 -24.42 7.88 14.40
C TRP A 396 -25.58 8.01 13.40
N VAL A 397 -25.37 8.72 12.28
CA VAL A 397 -26.39 8.82 11.22
C VAL A 397 -26.72 7.44 10.64
N ARG A 398 -25.71 6.62 10.37
CA ARG A 398 -25.90 5.28 9.81
C ARG A 398 -26.56 4.32 10.80
N LEU A 399 -26.23 4.41 12.09
CA LEU A 399 -26.89 3.65 13.14
C LEU A 399 -28.37 4.03 13.23
N GLY A 400 -28.69 5.33 13.18
CA GLY A 400 -30.07 5.82 13.16
C GLY A 400 -30.86 5.38 11.91
N ASP A 401 -30.23 5.39 10.73
CA ASP A 401 -30.82 4.88 9.48
C ASP A 401 -31.22 3.40 9.63
N LEU A 402 -30.42 2.62 10.36
CA LEU A 402 -30.65 1.18 10.55
C LEU A 402 -31.73 0.91 11.61
N HIS A 403 -31.72 1.59 12.75
CA HIS A 403 -32.81 1.48 13.74
C HIS A 403 -34.16 1.88 13.14
N ARG A 404 -34.20 2.95 12.32
CA ARG A 404 -35.44 3.33 11.62
C ARG A 404 -35.94 2.24 10.66
N ARG A 405 -35.03 1.50 10.02
CA ARG A 405 -35.40 0.36 9.17
C ARG A 405 -35.88 -0.84 9.97
N ASP A 406 -35.37 -1.01 11.18
CA ASP A 406 -35.78 -2.06 12.12
C ASP A 406 -37.14 -1.78 12.78
N GLY A 407 -37.65 -0.54 12.67
CA GLY A 407 -38.86 -0.08 13.34
C GLY A 407 -38.62 0.53 14.73
N ASP A 408 -37.36 0.62 15.14
CA ASP A 408 -36.92 1.16 16.44
C ASP A 408 -36.77 2.69 16.37
N ASP A 409 -37.86 3.39 16.06
CA ASP A 409 -37.84 4.84 15.80
C ASP A 409 -37.31 5.67 16.98
N ALA A 410 -37.56 5.22 18.22
CA ALA A 410 -37.04 5.88 19.42
C ALA A 410 -35.51 5.84 19.48
N GLU A 411 -34.88 4.72 19.09
CA GLU A 411 -33.42 4.60 19.03
C GLU A 411 -32.85 5.38 17.84
N ALA A 412 -33.56 5.39 16.71
CA ALA A 412 -33.20 6.20 15.56
C ALA A 412 -33.12 7.69 15.92
N ILE A 413 -34.13 8.22 16.62
CA ILE A 413 -34.14 9.61 17.11
C ILE A 413 -32.94 9.87 18.02
N ARG A 414 -32.65 8.97 18.99
CA ARG A 414 -31.47 9.11 19.87
C ARG A 414 -30.16 9.18 19.09
N CYS A 415 -30.00 8.33 18.08
CA CYS A 415 -28.82 8.32 17.23
C CYS A 415 -28.68 9.62 16.42
N TYR A 416 -29.77 10.09 15.80
CA TYR A 416 -29.72 11.33 15.04
C TYR A 416 -29.52 12.58 15.91
N GLU A 417 -30.07 12.61 17.13
CA GLU A 417 -29.78 13.67 18.09
C GLU A 417 -28.30 13.68 18.48
N ARG A 418 -27.70 12.50 18.65
CA ARG A 418 -26.26 12.41 18.91
C ARG A 418 -25.45 12.90 17.70
N ALA A 419 -25.85 12.57 16.48
CA ALA A 419 -25.23 13.12 15.26
C ALA A 419 -25.40 14.65 15.18
N ARG A 420 -26.59 15.19 15.50
CA ARG A 420 -26.86 16.65 15.52
C ARG A 420 -25.99 17.36 16.54
N ALA A 421 -25.77 16.77 17.71
CA ALA A 421 -24.89 17.35 18.72
C ALA A 421 -23.43 17.47 18.26
N LEU A 422 -22.99 16.61 17.32
CA LEU A 422 -21.66 16.66 16.72
C LEU A 422 -21.60 17.67 15.56
N GLU A 423 -22.59 17.65 14.68
CA GLU A 423 -22.70 18.59 13.54
C GLU A 423 -24.10 19.23 13.49
N PRO A 424 -24.30 20.38 14.18
CA PRO A 424 -25.64 20.98 14.35
C PRO A 424 -26.31 21.45 13.06
N ASN A 425 -25.52 21.73 12.02
CA ASN A 425 -25.98 22.26 10.74
C ASN A 425 -25.93 21.23 9.61
N ASP A 426 -25.68 19.94 9.89
CA ASP A 426 -25.73 18.92 8.85
C ASP A 426 -27.17 18.73 8.35
N VAL A 427 -27.39 19.11 7.10
CA VAL A 427 -28.67 19.04 6.39
C VAL A 427 -29.22 17.61 6.39
N THR A 428 -28.34 16.60 6.27
CA THR A 428 -28.77 15.19 6.21
C THR A 428 -29.38 14.76 7.54
N THR A 429 -28.69 15.04 8.64
CA THR A 429 -29.13 14.70 10.00
C THR A 429 -30.41 15.43 10.38
N LEU A 430 -30.50 16.74 10.10
CA LEU A 430 -31.70 17.52 10.38
C LEU A 430 -32.91 16.99 9.59
N ARG A 431 -32.73 16.64 8.31
CA ARG A 431 -33.78 16.05 7.49
C ARG A 431 -34.25 14.71 8.06
N ARG A 432 -33.31 13.83 8.47
CA ARG A 432 -33.62 12.54 9.09
C ARG A 432 -34.43 12.69 10.38
N LEU A 433 -34.09 13.66 11.23
CA LEU A 433 -34.85 13.97 12.45
C LEU A 433 -36.27 14.43 12.13
N VAL A 434 -36.43 15.38 11.21
CA VAL A 434 -37.77 15.87 10.82
C VAL A 434 -38.64 14.74 10.28
N GLU A 435 -38.08 13.88 9.41
CA GLU A 435 -38.81 12.73 8.86
C GLU A 435 -39.29 11.78 9.97
N VAL A 436 -38.40 11.28 10.82
CA VAL A 436 -38.77 10.29 11.85
C VAL A 436 -39.70 10.88 12.92
N LEU A 437 -39.54 12.16 13.29
CA LEU A 437 -40.42 12.82 14.25
C LEU A 437 -41.82 13.08 13.67
N THR A 438 -41.91 13.39 12.38
CA THR A 438 -43.20 13.53 11.69
C THR A 438 -43.91 12.19 11.61
N ASP A 439 -43.20 11.13 11.24
CA ASP A 439 -43.75 9.78 11.09
C ASP A 439 -44.23 9.21 12.44
N THR A 440 -43.54 9.52 13.54
CA THR A 440 -43.91 9.09 14.90
C THR A 440 -44.92 10.02 15.61
N GLY A 441 -45.39 11.07 14.94
CA GLY A 441 -46.41 11.99 15.48
C GLY A 441 -45.90 13.03 16.49
N GLN A 442 -44.59 13.17 16.66
CA GLN A 442 -43.96 14.16 17.55
C GLN A 442 -43.89 15.54 16.86
N GLN A 443 -45.05 16.11 16.55
CA GLN A 443 -45.16 17.28 15.68
C GLN A 443 -44.42 18.52 16.19
N ASP A 444 -44.46 18.80 17.50
CA ASP A 444 -43.81 19.99 18.06
C ASP A 444 -42.28 19.95 17.84
N LEU A 445 -41.67 18.79 18.11
CA LEU A 445 -40.24 18.57 17.87
C LEU A 445 -39.94 18.59 16.37
N ALA A 446 -40.76 17.95 15.53
CA ALA A 446 -40.59 17.98 14.08
C ALA A 446 -40.56 19.42 13.53
N GLN A 447 -41.45 20.30 14.01
CA GLN A 447 -41.47 21.71 13.61
C GLN A 447 -40.24 22.48 14.10
N GLU A 448 -39.73 22.19 15.30
CA GLU A 448 -38.48 22.78 15.79
C GLU A 448 -37.30 22.47 14.86
N HIS A 449 -37.09 21.19 14.56
CA HIS A 449 -36.03 20.76 13.66
C HIS A 449 -36.25 21.24 12.21
N ALA A 450 -37.49 21.33 11.74
CA ALA A 450 -37.80 21.87 10.43
C ALA A 450 -37.42 23.36 10.31
N ARG A 451 -37.65 24.16 11.35
CA ARG A 451 -37.18 25.56 11.40
C ARG A 451 -35.66 25.64 11.39
N ALA A 452 -34.95 24.75 12.09
CA ALA A 452 -33.50 24.68 12.04
C ALA A 452 -32.99 24.30 10.63
N LEU A 453 -33.64 23.31 9.99
CA LEU A 453 -33.33 22.88 8.63
C LEU A 453 -33.51 24.02 7.62
N LEU A 454 -34.59 24.82 7.72
CA LEU A 454 -34.81 25.97 6.83
C LEU A 454 -33.79 27.11 7.00
N ARG A 455 -33.11 27.22 8.15
CA ARG A 455 -32.02 28.21 8.30
C ARG A 455 -30.79 27.83 7.48
N VAL A 456 -30.54 26.54 7.28
CA VAL A 456 -29.39 26.02 6.54
C VAL A 456 -29.75 25.70 5.08
N SER A 457 -30.99 25.27 4.84
CA SER A 457 -31.54 24.93 3.52
C SER A 457 -32.96 25.53 3.37
N PRO A 458 -33.06 26.82 2.95
CA PRO A 458 -34.32 27.59 2.93
C PRO A 458 -35.46 27.03 2.07
N ASP A 459 -35.13 26.14 1.13
CA ASP A 459 -36.08 25.51 0.20
C ASP A 459 -36.25 24.00 0.45
N ASP A 460 -35.84 23.48 1.61
CA ASP A 460 -35.94 22.04 1.89
C ASP A 460 -37.41 21.57 1.93
N PRO A 461 -37.83 20.63 1.04
CA PRO A 461 -39.22 20.23 0.91
C PRO A 461 -39.74 19.44 2.12
N VAL A 462 -38.86 18.74 2.84
CA VAL A 462 -39.23 17.98 4.04
C VAL A 462 -39.57 18.93 5.17
N ALA A 463 -38.76 19.97 5.37
CA ALA A 463 -39.03 20.99 6.38
C ALA A 463 -40.32 21.78 6.09
N ARG A 464 -40.55 22.21 4.84
CA ARG A 464 -41.79 22.91 4.47
C ARG A 464 -43.03 22.07 4.72
N ARG A 465 -42.99 20.79 4.34
CA ARG A 465 -44.07 19.84 4.61
C ARG A 465 -44.36 19.71 6.11
N ALA A 466 -43.33 19.56 6.94
CA ALA A 466 -43.48 19.45 8.39
C ALA A 466 -44.07 20.72 9.04
N LEU A 467 -43.90 21.89 8.42
CA LEU A 467 -44.47 23.16 8.85
C LEU A 467 -45.83 23.48 8.21
N GLY A 468 -46.37 22.61 7.35
CA GLY A 468 -47.63 22.86 6.63
C GLY A 468 -47.52 23.94 5.55
N GLN A 469 -46.31 24.25 5.08
CA GLN A 469 -46.04 25.22 4.03
C GLN A 469 -45.99 24.48 2.69
N ARG A 470 -46.75 24.95 1.69
CA ARG A 470 -46.78 24.39 0.33
C ARG A 470 -45.71 25.00 -0.55
#